data_AF-A0A6G3ZM67-F1
#
_entry.id   AF-A0A6G3ZM67-F1
#
_cell.length_a   1.000
_cell.length_b   1.000
_cell.length_c   1.000
_cell.angle_alpha   90.00
_cell.angle_beta   90.00
_cell.angle_gamma   90.00
#
_symmetry.space_group_name_H-M   'P 1'
#
loop_
_entity.id
_entity.type
_entity.pdbx_description
1 polymer ?
#
loop_
_entity_poly.entity_id
_entity_poly.type
_entity_poly.pdbx_seq_one_letter_code
_entity_poly.pdbx_strand_id
1 'polypeptide(L)'
;MDEFRFDCAFCDVTVDAATAAVVKEEAKAHLEAYHVTELREVFAVAFGGNECDNDCGYVFPDGIDGGVEYECPTCGHDNFPPFLEQYVYWRIEKET
;
A
#
# COMPACT_ATOMS: atom_id res chain seq x y z
N MET A 1 7.60 6.87 -26.51
CA MET A 1 8.35 6.01 -25.57
C MET A 1 7.36 5.79 -24.46
N ASP A 2 7.03 4.56 -24.13
CA ASP A 2 6.09 4.29 -23.06
C ASP A 2 6.68 4.79 -21.73
N GLU A 3 5.95 5.62 -21.01
CA GLU A 3 6.34 6.12 -19.69
C GLU A 3 5.37 5.54 -18.65
N PHE A 4 5.89 5.19 -17.47
CA PHE A 4 5.08 4.74 -16.36
C PHE A 4 4.89 5.90 -15.40
N ARG A 5 3.68 5.99 -14.86
CA ARG A 5 3.27 7.08 -13.99
C ARG A 5 2.60 6.54 -12.74
N PHE A 6 2.90 7.15 -11.61
CA PHE A 6 2.16 7.00 -10.35
C PHE A 6 1.76 8.38 -9.85
N ASP A 7 0.45 8.59 -9.67
CA ASP A 7 -0.09 9.78 -9.04
C ASP A 7 -0.44 9.49 -7.58
N CYS A 8 0.16 10.24 -6.66
CA CYS A 8 -0.13 10.08 -5.24
C CYS A 8 -1.58 10.49 -4.95
N ALA A 9 -2.33 9.65 -4.25
CA ALA A 9 -3.72 9.93 -3.89
C ALA A 9 -3.86 10.92 -2.71
N PHE A 10 -2.74 11.22 -2.03
CA PHE A 10 -2.74 11.96 -0.76
C PHE A 10 -2.09 13.35 -0.89
N CYS A 11 -1.32 13.59 -1.96
CA CYS A 11 -0.69 14.88 -2.23
C CYS A 11 -0.44 15.05 -3.74
N ASP A 12 0.04 16.22 -4.14
CA ASP A 12 0.26 16.58 -5.55
C ASP A 12 1.56 15.98 -6.16
N VAL A 13 2.17 14.98 -5.51
CA VAL A 13 3.38 14.33 -6.03
C VAL A 13 3.01 13.30 -7.08
N THR A 14 3.67 13.42 -8.23
CA THR A 14 3.67 12.42 -9.30
C THR A 14 5.08 11.83 -9.41
N VAL A 15 5.16 10.52 -9.62
CA VAL A 15 6.38 9.79 -9.96
C VAL A 15 6.26 9.28 -11.39
N ASP A 16 7.09 9.80 -12.29
CA ASP A 16 7.15 9.39 -13.71
C ASP A 16 8.53 8.78 -14.01
N ALA A 17 8.56 7.62 -14.69
CA ALA A 17 9.81 7.02 -15.14
C ALA A 17 9.66 6.09 -16.35
N ALA A 18 10.76 5.89 -17.07
CA ALA A 18 10.82 5.01 -18.24
C ALA A 18 10.55 3.52 -17.94
N THR A 19 10.57 3.11 -16.67
CA THR A 19 10.29 1.72 -16.28
C THR A 19 9.39 1.66 -15.05
N ALA A 20 8.47 0.70 -15.04
CA ALA A 20 7.60 0.46 -13.90
C ALA A 20 8.37 0.12 -12.62
N ALA A 21 9.57 -0.46 -12.73
CA ALA A 21 10.38 -0.80 -11.55
C ALA A 21 10.81 0.46 -10.78
N VAL A 22 11.28 1.48 -11.49
CA VAL A 22 11.68 2.77 -10.88
C VAL A 22 10.47 3.46 -10.26
N VAL A 23 9.35 3.53 -10.97
CA VAL A 23 8.10 4.11 -10.42
C VAL A 23 7.67 3.39 -9.15
N LYS A 24 7.72 2.06 -9.13
CA LYS A 24 7.37 1.27 -7.93
C LYS A 24 8.28 1.59 -6.75
N GLU A 25 9.58 1.66 -6.98
CA GLU A 25 10.55 1.93 -5.92
C GLU A 25 10.34 3.33 -5.32
N GLU A 26 10.28 4.35 -6.18
CA GLU A 26 10.12 5.75 -5.76
C GLU A 26 8.74 6.03 -5.14
N ALA A 27 7.67 5.48 -5.70
CA ALA A 27 6.33 5.61 -5.13
C ALA A 27 6.22 4.96 -3.75
N LYS A 28 6.80 3.76 -3.57
CA LYS A 28 6.85 3.10 -2.25
C LYS A 28 7.62 3.94 -1.24
N ALA A 29 8.81 4.41 -1.60
CA ALA A 29 9.63 5.23 -0.73
C ALA A 29 8.92 6.54 -0.33
N HIS A 30 8.21 7.18 -1.28
CA HIS A 30 7.42 8.37 -1.01
C HIS A 30 6.27 8.09 -0.02
N LEU A 31 5.49 7.03 -0.27
CA LEU A 31 4.37 6.67 0.59
C LEU A 31 4.81 6.26 2.00
N GLU A 32 5.90 5.51 2.12
CA GLU A 32 6.50 5.12 3.40
C GLU A 32 7.07 6.31 4.17
N ALA A 33 7.61 7.32 3.49
CA ALA A 33 8.15 8.50 4.15
C ALA A 33 7.07 9.49 4.62
N TYR A 34 5.96 9.60 3.88
CA TYR A 34 5.03 10.73 4.05
C TYR A 34 3.57 10.36 4.31
N HIS A 35 3.13 9.14 3.99
CA HIS A 35 1.70 8.78 3.97
C HIS A 35 1.36 7.48 4.69
N VAL A 36 2.23 7.03 5.60
CA VAL A 36 2.02 5.81 6.40
C VAL A 36 0.73 5.88 7.20
N THR A 37 0.35 7.06 7.70
CA THR A 37 -0.87 7.23 8.50
C THR A 37 -2.12 7.14 7.64
N GLU A 38 -2.17 7.89 6.53
CA GLU A 38 -3.30 7.89 5.59
C GLU A 38 -3.52 6.51 4.96
N LEU A 39 -2.44 5.78 4.71
CA LEU A 39 -2.50 4.42 4.21
C LEU A 39 -3.14 3.42 5.18
N ARG A 40 -3.25 3.72 6.48
CA ARG A 40 -3.90 2.82 7.45
C ARG A 40 -5.39 2.70 7.19
N GLU A 41 -6.04 3.80 6.80
CA GLU A 41 -7.45 3.78 6.44
C GLU A 41 -7.67 2.94 5.18
N VAL A 42 -6.77 3.06 4.20
CA VAL A 42 -6.81 2.24 2.98
C VAL A 42 -6.57 0.77 3.32
N PHE A 43 -5.62 0.47 4.20
CA PHE A 43 -5.36 -0.88 4.67
C PHE A 43 -6.57 -1.48 5.38
N ALA A 44 -7.19 -0.76 6.32
CA ALA A 44 -8.39 -1.23 7.04
C ALA A 44 -9.53 -1.60 6.07
N VAL A 45 -9.71 -0.82 4.99
CA VAL A 45 -10.71 -1.11 3.96
C VAL A 45 -10.30 -2.29 3.07
N ALA A 46 -9.04 -2.36 2.67
CA ALA A 46 -8.56 -3.40 1.74
C ALA A 46 -8.36 -4.77 2.40
N PHE A 47 -7.90 -4.79 3.66
CA PHE A 47 -7.59 -6.00 4.43
C PHE A 47 -8.70 -6.43 5.38
N GLY A 48 -9.77 -5.64 5.56
CA GLY A 48 -10.94 -6.07 6.32
C GLY A 48 -11.48 -7.41 5.80
N GLY A 49 -11.59 -8.39 6.69
CA GLY A 49 -12.02 -9.76 6.37
C GLY A 49 -10.96 -10.66 5.74
N ASN A 50 -9.75 -10.15 5.47
CA ASN A 50 -8.61 -10.93 4.98
C ASN A 50 -7.76 -11.47 6.14
N GLU A 51 -7.11 -12.61 5.91
CA GLU A 51 -6.15 -13.20 6.85
C GLU A 51 -4.81 -12.43 6.82
N CYS A 52 -4.08 -12.46 7.92
CA CYS A 52 -2.69 -11.99 7.98
C CYS A 52 -1.80 -12.76 6.99
N ASP A 53 -0.94 -12.03 6.27
CA ASP A 53 -0.07 -12.57 5.21
C ASP A 53 1.01 -13.56 5.69
N ASN A 54 1.16 -13.74 7.01
CA ASN A 54 2.06 -14.74 7.60
C ASN A 54 1.34 -16.05 7.97
N ASP A 55 0.14 -16.30 7.41
CA ASP A 55 -0.65 -17.53 7.58
C ASP A 55 -0.85 -17.94 9.05
N CYS A 56 -1.03 -16.95 9.95
CA CYS A 56 -1.19 -17.19 11.38
C CYS A 56 -2.64 -17.48 11.80
N GLY A 57 -3.60 -17.42 10.87
CA GLY A 57 -5.03 -17.60 11.12
C GLY A 57 -5.75 -16.35 11.66
N TYR A 58 -5.05 -15.23 11.87
CA TYR A 58 -5.69 -13.98 12.30
C TYR A 58 -6.37 -13.31 11.11
N VAL A 59 -7.66 -13.02 11.24
CA VAL A 59 -8.45 -12.29 10.23
C VAL A 59 -8.68 -10.86 10.73
N PHE A 60 -8.34 -9.87 9.91
CA PHE A 60 -8.56 -8.47 10.25
C PHE A 60 -10.06 -8.17 10.29
N PRO A 61 -10.55 -7.39 11.26
CA PRO A 61 -11.95 -7.03 11.36
C PRO A 61 -12.39 -6.17 10.17
N ASP A 62 -13.64 -6.30 9.75
CA ASP A 62 -14.23 -5.45 8.71
C ASP A 62 -14.37 -4.00 9.18
N GLY A 63 -13.90 -3.06 8.35
CA GLY A 63 -14.17 -1.63 8.51
C GLY A 63 -13.07 -0.80 9.19
N ILE A 64 -13.28 0.52 9.19
CA ILE A 64 -12.30 1.54 9.63
C ILE A 64 -12.36 1.77 11.16
N ASP A 65 -13.51 1.50 11.79
CA ASP A 65 -13.76 1.84 13.21
C ASP A 65 -12.91 1.02 14.21
N GLY A 66 -12.22 -0.02 13.75
CA GLY A 66 -11.43 -0.93 14.58
C GLY A 66 -10.00 -0.49 14.90
N GLY A 67 -9.49 0.60 14.31
CA GLY A 67 -8.08 0.98 14.48
C GLY A 67 -7.15 -0.12 14.00
N VAL A 68 -7.39 -0.63 12.79
CA VAL A 68 -6.56 -1.68 12.19
C VAL A 68 -5.13 -1.17 12.05
N GLU A 69 -4.22 -1.83 12.75
CA GLU A 69 -2.78 -1.60 12.64
C GLU A 69 -2.19 -2.54 11.59
N TYR A 70 -1.08 -2.14 10.98
CA TYR A 70 -0.36 -2.99 10.01
C TYR A 70 0.25 -4.23 10.67
N GLU A 71 0.68 -4.10 11.93
CA GLU A 71 1.20 -5.21 12.70
C GLU A 71 0.04 -6.13 13.12
N CYS A 72 0.14 -7.41 12.76
CA CYS A 72 -0.81 -8.41 13.19
C CYS A 72 -0.75 -8.56 14.72
N PRO A 73 -1.85 -8.35 15.45
CA PRO A 73 -1.84 -8.40 16.91
C PRO A 73 -1.63 -9.81 17.47
N THR A 74 -1.70 -10.85 16.63
CA THR A 74 -1.52 -12.25 17.04
C THR A 74 -0.08 -12.73 16.87
N CYS A 75 0.57 -12.44 15.73
CA CYS A 75 1.90 -12.96 15.42
C CYS A 75 2.99 -11.89 15.31
N GLY A 76 2.64 -10.60 15.40
CA GLY A 76 3.58 -9.48 15.27
C GLY A 76 4.11 -9.26 13.84
N HIS A 77 3.53 -9.93 12.84
CA HIS A 77 3.93 -9.73 11.45
C HIS A 77 3.51 -8.35 10.96
N ASP A 78 4.43 -7.61 10.35
CA ASP A 78 4.14 -6.34 9.71
C ASP A 78 3.58 -6.56 8.30
N ASN A 79 2.29 -6.27 8.13
CA ASN A 79 1.60 -6.40 6.84
C ASN A 79 1.75 -5.13 5.99
N PHE A 80 2.46 -4.08 6.46
CA PHE A 80 2.61 -2.84 5.70
C PHE A 80 3.40 -3.02 4.39
N PRO A 81 4.60 -3.65 4.37
CA PRO A 81 5.35 -3.82 3.12
C PRO A 81 4.59 -4.57 2.02
N PRO A 82 3.95 -5.74 2.27
CA PRO A 82 3.21 -6.44 1.22
C PRO A 82 1.97 -5.66 0.77
N PHE A 83 1.27 -4.99 1.69
CA PHE A 83 0.16 -4.09 1.34
C PHE A 83 0.63 -2.94 0.44
N LEU A 84 1.72 -2.26 0.81
CA LEU A 84 2.24 -1.12 0.08
C LEU A 84 2.67 -1.51 -1.35
N GLU A 85 3.27 -2.69 -1.51
CA GLU A 85 3.60 -3.24 -2.83
C GLU A 85 2.36 -3.44 -3.69
N GLN A 86 1.30 -4.04 -3.14
CA GLN A 86 0.03 -4.23 -3.87
C GLN A 86 -0.62 -2.89 -4.21
N TYR A 87 -0.66 -1.95 -3.26
CA TYR A 87 -1.24 -0.62 -3.44
C TYR A 87 -0.60 0.13 -4.60
N VAL A 88 0.74 0.16 -4.65
CA VAL A 88 1.48 0.84 -5.73
C VAL A 88 1.28 0.10 -7.05
N TYR A 89 1.30 -1.24 -7.05
CA TYR A 89 1.11 -2.02 -8.27
C TYR A 89 -0.21 -1.69 -8.98
N TRP A 90 -1.32 -1.54 -8.24
CA TRP A 90 -2.63 -1.23 -8.82
C TRP A 90 -2.79 0.20 -9.32
N ARG A 91 -1.91 1.11 -8.93
CA ARG A 91 -2.02 2.55 -9.27
C ARG A 91 -1.03 3.04 -10.32
N ILE A 92 -0.15 2.17 -10.81
CA ILE A 92 0.75 2.55 -11.89
C ILE A 92 0.02 2.48 -13.22
N GLU A 93 -0.01 3.62 -13.91
CA GLU A 93 -0.54 3.73 -15.25
C GLU A 93 0.60 3.69 -16.27
N LYS A 94 0.29 3.18 -17.47
CA LYS A 94 1.20 3.21 -18.62
C LYS A 94 0.70 4.28 -19.58
N GLU A 95 1.49 5.34 -19.75
CA GLU A 95 1.21 6.38 -20.73
C GLU A 95 1.63 5.90 -22.13
N THR A 96 0.71 6.03 -23.10
CA THR A 96 0.87 5.56 -24.50
C THR A 96 1.10 6.71 -25.47
#